data_AF-A0A1C5AAY5-F1
#
_entry.id   AF-A0A1C5AAY5-F1
#
_cell.length_a   1.000
_cell.length_b   1.000
_cell.length_c   1.000
_cell.angle_alpha   90.00
_cell.angle_beta   90.00
_cell.angle_gamma   90.00
#
_symmetry.space_group_name_H-M   'P 1'
#
loop_
_entity.id
_entity.type
_entity.pdbx_description
1 polymer ?
#
loop_
_entity_poly.entity_id
_entity_poly.type
_entity_poly.pdbx_seq_one_letter_code
_entity_poly.pdbx_strand_id
1 'polypeptide(L)'
;MTDPTITRLDAGPGYQYTYYLNVESWYWPAIKNIDHRPQLMVGKSADGGGTAWEFAITEEKLDNRRPITVRLFDEAFPAFNEMHSFFGLLALRQPTTIDQVRGILDELGVVDATERTDPNA
;
A
#
# COMPACT_ATOMS: atom_id res chain seq x y z
N MET A 1 -25.25 -7.89 -7.10
CA MET A 1 -24.31 -7.51 -6.02
C MET A 1 -24.34 -6.00 -5.93
N THR A 2 -24.87 -5.46 -4.84
CA THR A 2 -24.82 -4.02 -4.54
C THR A 2 -23.37 -3.62 -4.29
N ASP A 3 -22.93 -2.54 -4.92
CA ASP A 3 -21.64 -1.93 -4.66
C ASP A 3 -21.54 -1.63 -3.16
N PRO A 4 -20.58 -2.20 -2.41
CA PRO A 4 -20.45 -1.90 -1.00
C PRO A 4 -20.22 -0.39 -0.85
N THR A 5 -21.07 0.28 -0.07
CA THR A 5 -20.86 1.69 0.27
C THR A 5 -19.44 1.83 0.81
N ILE A 6 -18.61 2.56 0.08
CA ILE A 6 -17.20 2.77 0.46
C ILE A 6 -17.21 3.71 1.66
N THR A 7 -16.96 3.16 2.84
CA THR A 7 -16.75 3.94 4.06
C THR A 7 -15.28 4.30 4.15
N ARG A 8 -14.97 5.60 4.28
CA ARG A 8 -13.60 6.04 4.55
C ARG A 8 -13.12 5.45 5.86
N LEU A 9 -11.86 5.03 5.88
CA LEU A 9 -11.24 4.48 7.08
C LEU A 9 -11.00 5.61 8.10
N ASP A 10 -11.16 5.28 9.38
CA ASP A 10 -10.82 6.16 10.50
C ASP A 10 -9.71 5.49 11.30
N ALA A 11 -8.55 6.15 11.38
CA ALA A 11 -7.38 5.63 12.08
C ALA A 11 -7.45 5.83 13.61
N GLY A 12 -8.44 6.60 14.08
CA GLY A 12 -8.53 7.06 15.46
C GLY A 12 -7.70 8.32 15.73
N PRO A 13 -7.86 8.94 16.91
CA PRO A 13 -7.22 10.20 17.24
C PRO A 13 -5.68 10.07 17.29
N GLY A 14 -4.99 11.02 16.67
CA GLY A 14 -3.51 11.10 16.65
C GLY A 14 -2.83 10.14 15.68
N TYR A 15 -3.59 9.49 14.80
CA TYR A 15 -3.07 8.58 13.78
C TYR A 15 -3.69 8.87 12.41
N GLN A 16 -2.97 8.47 11.37
CA GLN A 16 -3.47 8.44 10.00
C GLN A 16 -3.03 7.15 9.30
N TYR A 17 -3.89 6.61 8.43
CA TYR A 17 -3.44 5.59 7.49
C TYR A 17 -2.71 6.28 6.35
N THR A 18 -1.53 5.77 6.03
CA THR A 18 -0.67 6.31 4.99
C THR A 18 -0.26 5.19 4.04
N TYR A 19 0.09 5.58 2.82
CA TYR A 19 0.89 4.75 1.95
C TYR A 19 2.02 5.56 1.35
N TYR A 20 3.13 4.92 1.01
CA TYR A 20 4.20 5.56 0.24
C TYR A 20 4.86 4.55 -0.70
N LEU A 21 5.35 5.04 -1.83
CA LEU A 21 6.21 4.23 -2.70
C LEU A 21 7.60 4.11 -2.06
N ASN A 22 8.06 2.88 -1.82
CA ASN A 22 9.39 2.67 -1.25
C ASN A 22 10.48 3.27 -2.17
N VAL A 23 11.34 4.12 -1.61
CA VAL A 23 12.41 4.88 -2.29
C VAL A 23 13.38 3.99 -3.07
N GLU A 24 13.60 2.74 -2.64
CA GLU A 24 14.42 1.79 -3.42
C GLU A 24 13.82 1.52 -4.82
N SER A 25 12.50 1.71 -4.98
CA SER A 25 11.82 1.65 -6.28
C SER A 25 12.24 2.79 -7.23
N TRP A 26 12.78 3.91 -6.74
CA TRP A 26 13.23 5.02 -7.60
C TRP A 26 14.49 4.65 -8.40
N TYR A 27 15.35 3.82 -7.84
CA TYR A 27 16.57 3.34 -8.49
C TYR A 27 16.34 2.12 -9.40
N TRP A 28 15.10 1.62 -9.47
CA TRP A 28 14.72 0.46 -10.28
C TRP A 28 15.21 0.51 -11.73
N PRO A 29 15.09 1.64 -12.47
CA PRO A 29 15.57 1.69 -13.86
C PRO A 29 17.10 1.49 -13.98
N ALA A 30 17.87 1.78 -12.92
CA ALA A 30 19.32 1.71 -12.91
C ALA A 30 19.86 0.35 -12.43
N ILE A 31 19.11 -0.38 -11.60
CA ILE A 31 19.51 -1.66 -11.02
C ILE A 31 18.94 -2.81 -11.87
N LYS A 32 19.60 -3.12 -12.98
CA LYS A 32 19.15 -4.14 -13.97
C LYS A 32 19.14 -5.61 -13.48
N ASN A 33 19.51 -5.88 -12.22
CA ASN A 33 19.87 -7.23 -11.74
C ASN A 33 19.09 -7.75 -10.52
N ILE A 34 18.12 -7.02 -10.01
CA ILE A 34 17.29 -7.51 -8.90
C ILE A 34 15.86 -7.32 -9.36
N ASP A 35 14.95 -8.27 -9.18
CA ASP A 35 13.52 -8.10 -9.49
C ASP A 35 12.82 -7.05 -8.59
N HIS A 36 13.36 -5.84 -8.44
CA HIS A 36 12.81 -4.74 -7.64
C HIS A 36 11.58 -4.15 -8.35
N ARG A 37 10.44 -4.77 -8.11
CA ARG A 37 9.14 -4.28 -8.56
C ARG A 37 8.73 -3.08 -7.70
N PRO A 38 7.93 -2.14 -8.23
CA PRO A 38 7.40 -1.05 -7.43
C PRO A 38 6.69 -1.64 -6.21
N GLN A 39 7.11 -1.19 -5.03
CA GLN A 39 6.58 -1.62 -3.75
C GLN A 39 5.87 -0.46 -3.07
N LEU A 40 4.61 -0.66 -2.74
CA LEU A 40 3.82 0.26 -1.97
C LEU A 40 3.84 -0.18 -0.51
N MET A 41 4.35 0.68 0.36
CA MET A 41 4.27 0.49 1.80
C MET A 41 2.98 1.11 2.28
N VAL A 42 2.21 0.40 3.09
CA VAL A 42 0.95 0.85 3.67
C VAL A 42 1.03 0.70 5.17
N GLY A 43 0.69 1.74 5.92
CA GLY A 43 0.87 1.74 7.36
C GLY A 43 -0.10 2.64 8.09
N LYS A 44 0.01 2.56 9.41
CA LYS A 44 -0.63 3.49 10.34
C LYS A 44 0.45 4.33 11.01
N SER A 45 0.49 5.60 10.67
CA SER A 45 1.48 6.55 11.18
C SER A 45 0.89 7.41 12.29
N ALA A 46 1.67 7.65 13.35
CA ALA A 46 1.29 8.58 14.42
C ALA A 46 1.63 10.03 14.05
N ASP A 47 0.84 10.98 14.55
CA ASP A 47 1.14 12.41 14.45
C ASP A 47 2.43 12.74 15.22
N GLY A 48 3.45 13.24 14.51
CA GLY A 48 4.77 13.52 15.10
C GLY A 48 5.81 12.41 14.95
N GLY A 49 5.47 11.33 14.25
CA GLY A 49 6.40 10.26 13.87
C GLY A 49 6.16 8.95 14.62
N GLY A 50 6.59 7.86 13.99
CA GLY A 50 6.34 6.49 14.45
C GLY A 50 5.27 5.78 13.63
N THR A 51 5.44 4.48 13.52
CA THR A 51 4.57 3.59 12.73
C THR A 51 4.03 2.52 13.67
N ALA A 52 2.70 2.47 13.83
CA ALA A 52 2.05 1.48 14.68
C ALA A 52 2.11 0.09 14.05
N TRP A 53 1.97 0.05 12.72
CA TRP A 53 2.22 -1.12 11.90
C TRP A 53 2.40 -0.68 10.44
N GLU A 54 3.06 -1.54 9.66
CA GLU A 54 3.27 -1.36 8.23
C GLU A 54 3.19 -2.71 7.53
N PHE A 55 2.81 -2.73 6.26
CA PHE A 55 2.95 -3.89 5.39
C PHE A 55 3.29 -3.44 3.96
N ALA A 56 3.80 -4.37 3.17
CA ALA A 56 4.21 -4.10 1.81
C ALA A 56 3.21 -4.72 0.81
N ILE A 57 3.01 -4.01 -0.30
CA ILE A 57 2.27 -4.50 -1.46
C ILE A 57 3.22 -4.46 -2.65
N THR A 58 3.32 -5.58 -3.36
CA THR A 58 4.22 -5.73 -4.51
C THR A 58 3.50 -6.32 -5.70
N GLU A 59 3.82 -5.83 -6.90
CA GLU A 59 3.50 -6.53 -8.14
C GLU A 59 4.47 -7.68 -8.35
N GLU A 60 4.03 -8.92 -8.19
CA GLU A 60 4.87 -10.08 -8.51
C GLU A 60 4.65 -10.53 -9.95
N LYS A 61 5.71 -11.05 -10.58
CA LYS A 61 5.60 -11.74 -11.86
C LYS A 61 5.67 -13.24 -11.59
N LEU A 62 4.51 -13.88 -11.52
CA LEU A 62 4.40 -15.33 -11.41
C LEU A 62 3.96 -15.87 -12.77
N ASP A 63 4.87 -16.49 -13.50
CA ASP A 63 4.66 -16.99 -14.87
C ASP A 63 4.11 -15.90 -15.83
N ASN A 64 2.96 -16.18 -16.46
CA ASN A 64 2.21 -15.29 -17.34
C ASN A 64 1.19 -14.42 -16.58
N ARG A 65 1.23 -14.39 -15.25
CA ARG A 65 0.33 -13.61 -14.40
C ARG A 65 1.10 -12.52 -13.65
N ARG A 66 0.36 -11.48 -13.25
CA ARG A 66 0.87 -10.37 -12.43
C ARG A 66 -0.01 -10.18 -11.20
N PRO A 67 0.03 -11.11 -10.23
CA PRO A 67 -0.71 -10.93 -9.00
C PRO A 67 -0.13 -9.78 -8.18
N ILE A 68 -0.99 -9.12 -7.43
CA ILE A 68 -0.59 -8.31 -6.29
C ILE A 68 -0.36 -9.24 -5.10
N THR A 69 0.81 -9.15 -4.49
CA THR A 69 1.15 -9.83 -3.24
C THR A 69 1.11 -8.83 -2.10
N VAL A 70 0.46 -9.19 -1.00
CA VAL A 70 0.53 -8.45 0.27
C VAL A 70 1.47 -9.19 1.19
N ARG A 71 2.53 -8.53 1.62
CA ARG A 71 3.50 -9.03 2.59
C ARG A 71 3.31 -8.33 3.92
N LEU A 72 2.88 -9.09 4.91
CA LEU A 72 2.70 -8.62 6.28
C LEU A 72 3.96 -8.91 7.11
N PHE A 73 4.35 -7.95 7.94
CA PHE A 73 5.34 -8.16 8.99
C PHE A 73 4.63 -8.62 10.27
N ASP A 74 5.36 -9.18 11.24
CA ASP A 74 4.77 -9.76 12.45
C ASP A 74 3.97 -8.73 13.28
N GLU A 75 4.36 -7.46 13.23
CA GLU A 75 3.67 -6.35 13.89
C GLU A 75 2.44 -5.85 13.11
N ALA A 76 2.20 -6.34 11.90
CA ALA A 76 1.18 -5.85 10.97
C ALA A 76 -0.16 -6.60 11.04
N PHE A 77 -0.29 -7.61 11.89
CA PHE A 77 -1.56 -8.32 12.07
C PHE A 77 -2.76 -7.43 12.43
N PRO A 78 -2.62 -6.34 13.23
CA PRO A 78 -3.73 -5.41 13.48
C PRO A 78 -4.34 -4.80 12.21
N ALA A 79 -3.56 -4.70 11.12
CA ALA A 79 -4.01 -4.15 9.85
C ALA A 79 -5.23 -4.90 9.28
N PHE A 80 -5.36 -6.21 9.50
CA PHE A 80 -6.52 -6.98 9.02
C PHE A 80 -7.84 -6.54 9.64
N ASN A 81 -7.83 -6.16 10.92
CA ASN A 81 -9.02 -5.70 11.61
C ASN A 81 -9.33 -4.25 11.22
N GLU A 82 -8.29 -3.42 11.21
CA GLU A 82 -8.38 -1.98 10.97
C GLU A 82 -8.70 -1.63 9.51
N MET A 83 -8.09 -2.33 8.56
CA MET A 83 -8.27 -2.11 7.12
C MET A 83 -9.10 -3.23 6.46
N HIS A 84 -10.05 -3.84 7.17
CA HIS A 84 -10.88 -4.91 6.63
C HIS A 84 -11.58 -4.54 5.30
N SER A 85 -12.01 -3.27 5.15
CA SER A 85 -12.60 -2.78 3.89
C SER A 85 -11.61 -2.80 2.72
N PHE A 86 -10.34 -2.48 2.98
CA PHE A 86 -9.27 -2.55 1.97
C PHE A 86 -9.07 -3.99 1.48
N PHE A 87 -8.89 -4.94 2.40
CA PHE A 87 -8.73 -6.35 2.04
C PHE A 87 -9.96 -6.91 1.33
N GLY A 88 -11.16 -6.49 1.73
CA GLY A 88 -12.40 -6.81 1.03
C GLY A 88 -12.42 -6.30 -0.41
N LEU A 89 -11.98 -5.07 -0.65
CA LEU A 89 -11.89 -4.48 -1.99
C LEU A 89 -10.80 -5.14 -2.84
N LEU A 90 -9.66 -5.53 -2.25
CA LEU A 90 -8.62 -6.32 -2.94
C LEU A 90 -9.18 -7.65 -3.44
N ALA A 91 -9.90 -8.38 -2.57
CA ALA A 91 -10.49 -9.67 -2.92
C ALA A 91 -11.59 -9.54 -3.98
N LEU A 92 -12.40 -8.47 -3.91
CA LEU A 92 -13.48 -8.21 -4.84
C LEU A 92 -12.99 -7.77 -6.23
N ARG A 93 -12.07 -6.81 -6.27
CA ARG A 93 -11.64 -6.15 -7.52
C ARG A 93 -10.43 -6.81 -8.17
N GLN A 94 -9.68 -7.61 -7.42
CA GLN A 94 -8.50 -8.34 -7.87
C GLN A 94 -7.53 -7.46 -8.70
N PRO A 95 -7.03 -6.36 -8.12
CA PRO A 95 -6.12 -5.49 -8.84
C PRO A 95 -4.86 -6.26 -9.25
N THR A 96 -4.33 -5.92 -10.42
CA THR A 96 -3.11 -6.52 -10.98
C THR A 96 -1.95 -5.52 -11.08
N THR A 97 -2.19 -4.27 -10.68
CA THR A 97 -1.16 -3.21 -10.65
C THR A 97 -1.21 -2.38 -9.36
N ILE A 98 -0.07 -1.82 -8.97
CA ILE A 98 0.07 -0.89 -7.84
C ILE A 98 -0.80 0.35 -8.07
N ASP A 99 -0.94 0.84 -9.31
CA ASP A 99 -1.83 1.96 -9.60
C ASP A 99 -3.29 1.67 -9.27
N GLN A 100 -3.76 0.43 -9.51
CA GLN A 100 -5.11 0.01 -9.13
C GLN A 100 -5.25 -0.11 -7.61
N VAL A 101 -4.22 -0.61 -6.93
CA VAL A 101 -4.18 -0.66 -5.46
C VAL A 101 -4.23 0.76 -4.87
N ARG A 102 -3.47 1.70 -5.43
CA ARG A 102 -3.49 3.12 -5.03
C ARG A 102 -4.90 3.69 -5.15
N GLY A 103 -5.59 3.44 -6.27
CA GLY A 103 -6.98 3.88 -6.43
C GLY A 103 -7.91 3.38 -5.32
N ILE A 104 -7.74 2.12 -4.88
CA ILE A 104 -8.50 1.57 -3.74
C ILE A 104 -8.16 2.30 -2.43
N LEU A 105 -6.88 2.59 -2.18
CA LEU A 105 -6.43 3.31 -0.99
C LEU A 105 -6.94 4.76 -0.96
N ASP A 106 -6.92 5.44 -2.11
CA ASP A 106 -7.46 6.79 -2.31
C ASP A 106 -8.96 6.84 -2.00
N GLU A 107 -9.73 5.87 -2.51
CA GLU A 107 -11.17 5.74 -2.25
C GLU A 107 -11.48 5.56 -0.76
N LEU A 108 -10.61 4.85 -0.03
CA LEU A 108 -10.71 4.65 1.41
C LEU A 108 -10.20 5.84 2.24
N GLY A 109 -9.60 6.83 1.59
CA GLY A 109 -9.06 8.02 2.24
C GLY A 109 -7.71 7.83 2.93
N VAL A 110 -6.96 6.80 2.55
CA VAL A 110 -5.56 6.62 2.99
C VAL A 110 -4.69 7.71 2.36
N VAL A 111 -3.75 8.27 3.12
CA VAL A 111 -2.97 9.44 2.70
C VAL A 111 -1.70 9.03 1.94
N ASP A 112 -1.46 9.64 0.78
CA ASP A 112 -0.19 9.51 0.05
C ASP A 112 0.95 10.27 0.75
N ALA A 113 1.81 9.53 1.43
CA ALA A 113 3.01 10.01 2.09
C ALA A 113 4.28 9.84 1.24
N THR A 114 4.16 9.51 -0.05
CA THR A 114 5.32 9.36 -0.94
C THR A 114 6.11 10.66 -1.00
N GLU A 115 7.37 10.63 -0.58
CA GLU A 115 8.30 11.74 -0.72
C GLU A 115 8.48 12.05 -2.22
N ARG A 116 8.51 13.34 -2.60
CA ARG A 116 8.62 13.75 -4.02
C ARG A 116 9.90 14.56 -4.26
N THR A 117 10.96 14.22 -3.55
CA THR A 117 12.30 14.74 -3.78
C THR A 117 12.88 14.03 -5.00
N ASP A 118 13.11 14.78 -6.07
CA ASP A 118 13.91 14.27 -7.19
C ASP A 118 15.33 14.01 -6.66
N PRO A 119 15.86 12.78 -6.76
CA PRO A 119 17.25 12.51 -6.39
C PRO A 119 18.27 13.29 -7.25
N ASN A 120 17.82 14.02 -8.27
CA ASN A 120 18.62 14.88 -9.15
C ASN A 120 18.26 16.38 -9.09
N ALA A 121 17.40 16.83 -8.16
CA ALA A 121 17.11 18.25 -7.96
C ALA A 121 18.24 19.01 -7.25
#